data_AF-R4WPN8-F1
#
_entry.id   AF-R4WPN8-F1
#
_cell.length_a   1.000
_cell.length_b   1.000
_cell.length_c   1.000
_cell.angle_alpha   90.00
_cell.angle_beta   90.00
_cell.angle_gamma   90.00
#
_symmetry.space_group_name_H-M   'P 1'
#
loop_
_entity.id
_entity.type
_entity.pdbx_description
1 polymer ?
#
loop_
_entity_poly.entity_id
_entity_poly.type
_entity_poly.pdbx_seq_one_letter_code
_entity_poly.pdbx_strand_id
1 'polypeptide(L)'
;MITRSGIRFIHHYKQTFVKTSSKEGRLLKYAGAVVGIGTVSFALFHKKAETASLKIDTSKFMAEPVTDIDILTANPDDMKTKMELLILKIQHDFCRALEAEEDPETKFVVDKWSRKEGGGGVTCIIQDGRVLEKAGVNISVVSGILPEGAIQQMKSRGREFKVSGPLPFFAAGVSSVIHPRNPMAPTIHFNYRYFEVTDSAGKKHWWFGGGTDLTPYYLNENDAKHFHSALKSACDEHDKTYYPRFKKWCDDYFTITHRGEKRGIGGIFFDDLDSPSPDAVFKFVTSAAHAVIPSYIPLLHAHKDNPYGYYEREWQLLRRGRYVEFNLIYDRGTKFGLYTPGARYESILMSLPLTAKWLYMHIPEKGTKEAEITEVLKNPRDWLGEKKR
;
A
#
# COMPACT_ATOMS: atom_id res chain seq x y z
N MET A 1 -30.90 55.41 2.12
CA MET A 1 -32.23 55.94 2.51
C MET A 1 -32.87 54.91 3.45
N ILE A 2 -33.48 55.23 4.61
CA ILE A 2 -34.61 56.15 4.88
C ILE A 2 -35.89 55.56 4.24
N THR A 3 -37.02 55.24 4.92
CA THR A 3 -37.54 55.34 6.33
C THR A 3 -38.81 54.43 6.47
N ARG A 4 -39.43 54.07 7.62
CA ARG A 4 -39.11 53.94 9.08
C ARG A 4 -40.41 53.69 9.88
N SER A 5 -40.42 52.78 10.87
CA SER A 5 -41.48 52.58 11.92
C SER A 5 -42.89 52.18 11.44
N GLY A 6 -43.83 51.63 12.25
CA GLY A 6 -43.91 51.29 13.69
C GLY A 6 -45.17 50.40 13.97
N ILE A 7 -45.80 50.29 15.16
CA ILE A 7 -45.56 50.88 16.50
C ILE A 7 -46.45 50.20 17.60
N ARG A 8 -45.91 49.94 18.82
CA ARG A 8 -46.56 49.81 20.18
C ARG A 8 -47.71 48.76 20.38
N PHE A 9 -48.09 48.29 21.59
CA PHE A 9 -48.44 48.88 22.91
C PHE A 9 -47.79 48.11 24.11
N ILE A 10 -47.32 48.68 25.25
CA ILE A 10 -47.99 49.41 26.38
C ILE A 10 -48.71 48.40 27.34
N HIS A 11 -48.61 48.37 28.70
CA HIS A 11 -48.05 49.25 29.78
C HIS A 11 -47.78 48.43 31.11
N HIS A 12 -47.50 48.87 32.37
CA HIS A 12 -47.29 50.16 33.09
C HIS A 12 -46.55 49.98 34.47
N TYR A 13 -45.33 50.54 34.68
CA TYR A 13 -44.76 51.03 35.98
C TYR A 13 -44.48 49.98 37.12
N LYS A 14 -43.83 50.28 38.27
CA LYS A 14 -43.39 51.54 38.96
C LYS A 14 -42.09 51.37 39.78
N GLN A 15 -41.48 52.48 40.23
CA GLN A 15 -40.26 52.55 41.08
C GLN A 15 -40.57 52.79 42.57
N THR A 16 -39.65 52.40 43.48
CA THR A 16 -39.13 53.30 44.55
C THR A 16 -37.81 52.83 45.19
N PHE A 17 -37.06 53.78 45.77
CA PHE A 17 -35.90 53.57 46.68
C PHE A 17 -36.32 53.71 48.15
N VAL A 18 -35.52 53.17 49.09
CA VAL A 18 -35.17 53.79 50.41
C VAL A 18 -33.96 53.06 51.04
N LYS A 19 -33.21 53.73 51.95
CA LYS A 19 -32.05 53.20 52.68
C LYS A 19 -32.29 53.16 54.21
N THR A 20 -31.77 52.13 54.88
CA THR A 20 -31.20 52.09 56.26
C THR A 20 -30.43 50.76 56.39
N SER A 21 -29.20 50.65 56.94
CA SER A 21 -28.67 50.95 58.28
C SER A 21 -29.25 50.03 59.38
N SER A 22 -28.49 49.27 60.19
CA SER A 22 -27.02 49.09 60.27
C SER A 22 -26.60 47.88 61.14
N LYS A 23 -25.41 47.31 60.87
CA LYS A 23 -24.46 46.57 61.76
C LYS A 23 -25.00 45.63 62.88
N GLU A 24 -24.68 44.34 62.77
CA GLU A 24 -23.84 43.49 63.68
C GLU A 24 -24.14 41.99 63.40
N GLY A 25 -23.23 41.01 63.52
CA GLY A 25 -21.79 41.02 63.83
C GLY A 25 -21.06 39.85 63.14
N ARG A 26 -19.77 39.62 63.43
CA ARG A 26 -18.96 38.51 62.84
C ARG A 26 -19.23 37.18 63.55
N LEU A 27 -19.17 36.06 62.82
CA LEU A 27 -18.32 34.90 63.17
C LEU A 27 -18.02 34.00 61.94
N LEU A 28 -17.09 33.05 62.11
CA LEU A 28 -16.52 32.03 61.19
C LEU A 28 -17.24 31.77 59.84
N LYS A 29 -16.59 31.75 58.66
CA LYS A 29 -15.43 30.94 58.19
C LYS A 29 -15.53 29.44 58.49
N TYR A 30 -16.02 28.63 57.53
CA TYR A 30 -15.42 27.37 57.04
C TYR A 30 -16.36 26.70 56.00
N ALA A 31 -16.19 27.02 54.71
CA ALA A 31 -16.97 26.42 53.62
C ALA A 31 -16.17 26.46 52.30
N GLY A 32 -15.17 25.59 52.17
CA GLY A 32 -14.34 25.48 50.96
C GLY A 32 -13.63 24.12 50.90
N ALA A 33 -13.41 23.61 49.69
CA ALA A 33 -12.86 22.28 49.35
C ALA A 33 -13.82 21.07 49.46
N VAL A 34 -14.82 21.00 48.56
CA VAL A 34 -15.46 19.73 48.14
C VAL A 34 -15.60 19.63 46.60
N VAL A 35 -16.06 20.71 45.96
CA VAL A 35 -16.39 20.76 44.51
C VAL A 35 -15.20 20.43 43.59
N GLY A 36 -13.95 20.65 44.04
CA GLY A 36 -12.75 20.43 43.24
C GLY A 36 -12.38 18.96 43.00
N ILE A 37 -12.82 18.02 43.84
CA ILE A 37 -12.46 16.60 43.69
C ILE A 37 -13.32 15.94 42.61
N GLY A 38 -14.65 16.14 42.65
CA GLY A 38 -15.57 15.51 41.71
C GLY A 38 -15.30 15.88 40.24
N THR A 39 -14.99 17.15 39.96
CA THR A 39 -14.68 17.61 38.59
C THR A 39 -13.33 17.09 38.08
N VAL A 40 -12.30 17.06 38.93
CA VAL A 40 -10.99 16.49 38.57
C VAL A 40 -11.08 14.97 38.39
N SER A 41 -11.80 14.26 39.26
CA SER A 41 -12.05 12.82 39.09
C SER A 41 -12.86 12.53 37.82
N PHE A 42 -13.89 13.31 37.51
CA PHE A 42 -14.69 13.14 36.30
C PHE A 42 -13.88 13.44 35.02
N ALA A 43 -13.05 14.49 35.03
CA ALA A 43 -12.16 14.82 33.92
C ALA A 43 -11.03 13.79 33.74
N LEU A 44 -10.50 13.21 34.83
CA LEU A 44 -9.52 12.12 34.77
C LEU A 44 -10.16 10.82 34.28
N PHE A 45 -11.37 10.48 34.74
CA PHE A 45 -12.11 9.32 34.23
C PHE A 45 -12.50 9.49 32.76
N HIS A 46 -12.94 10.69 32.32
CA HIS A 46 -13.19 10.94 30.91
C HIS A 46 -11.92 10.89 30.07
N LYS A 47 -10.79 11.46 30.50
CA LYS A 47 -9.51 11.27 29.79
C LYS A 47 -9.11 9.79 29.68
N LYS A 48 -9.39 8.99 30.72
CA LYS A 48 -9.12 7.54 30.74
C LYS A 48 -10.15 6.71 29.94
N ALA A 49 -11.32 7.26 29.67
CA ALA A 49 -12.38 6.65 28.84
C ALA A 49 -12.28 7.08 27.36
N GLU A 50 -11.74 8.27 27.07
CA GLU A 50 -11.32 8.70 25.74
C GLU A 50 -10.00 8.02 25.32
N THR A 51 -9.20 7.51 26.28
CA THR A 51 -8.28 6.38 26.02
C THR A 51 -9.03 5.05 25.96
N ALA A 52 -10.13 5.01 25.19
CA ALA A 52 -10.64 3.77 24.65
C ALA A 52 -9.53 3.17 23.77
N SER A 53 -8.83 2.16 24.31
CA SER A 53 -7.76 1.47 23.58
C SER A 53 -8.30 1.04 22.22
N LEU A 54 -7.72 1.56 21.14
CA LEU A 54 -7.98 1.11 19.77
C LEU A 54 -7.47 -0.32 19.64
N LYS A 55 -8.29 -1.28 20.09
CA LYS A 55 -8.00 -2.70 19.98
C LYS A 55 -7.84 -3.03 18.52
N ILE A 56 -6.61 -3.41 18.16
CA ILE A 56 -6.26 -3.85 16.83
C ILE A 56 -7.11 -5.09 16.54
N ASP A 57 -8.00 -4.97 15.56
CA ASP A 57 -8.98 -6.00 15.23
C ASP A 57 -8.36 -7.02 14.27
N THR A 58 -7.73 -8.04 14.84
CA THR A 58 -6.96 -9.04 14.08
C THR A 58 -7.82 -9.97 13.24
N SER A 59 -9.16 -9.93 13.41
CA SER A 59 -10.10 -10.60 12.50
C SER A 59 -10.05 -10.04 11.07
N LYS A 60 -9.46 -8.83 10.88
CA LYS A 60 -9.25 -8.18 9.59
C LYS A 60 -7.86 -8.44 8.99
N PHE A 61 -7.11 -9.41 9.49
CA PHE A 61 -5.80 -9.83 8.98
C PHE A 61 -5.81 -11.32 8.56
N MET A 62 -4.83 -11.76 7.75
CA MET A 62 -4.69 -13.19 7.42
C MET A 62 -4.03 -13.99 8.55
N ALA A 63 -3.23 -13.32 9.39
CA ALA A 63 -2.69 -13.83 10.64
C ALA A 63 -2.40 -12.67 11.60
N GLU A 64 -2.15 -12.98 12.88
CA GLU A 64 -1.69 -12.02 13.89
C GLU A 64 -0.48 -11.18 13.41
N PRO A 65 -0.33 -9.90 13.80
CA PRO A 65 0.78 -9.02 13.41
C PRO A 65 2.19 -9.59 13.68
N VAL A 66 3.20 -9.08 12.97
CA VAL A 66 4.61 -9.52 13.09
C VAL A 66 5.28 -8.84 14.30
N THR A 67 5.02 -7.54 14.49
CA THR A 67 5.31 -6.84 15.75
C THR A 67 4.28 -7.21 16.80
N ASP A 68 4.68 -7.23 18.07
CA ASP A 68 3.79 -7.51 19.19
C ASP A 68 2.60 -6.52 19.25
N ILE A 69 1.39 -7.04 19.50
CA ILE A 69 0.14 -6.28 19.47
C ILE A 69 0.10 -5.20 20.58
N ASP A 70 0.74 -5.42 21.73
CA ASP A 70 0.82 -4.41 22.80
C ASP A 70 1.78 -3.27 22.40
N ILE A 71 2.86 -3.57 21.66
CA ILE A 71 3.77 -2.55 21.12
C ILE A 71 3.04 -1.71 20.07
N LEU A 72 2.29 -2.33 19.16
CA LEU A 72 1.49 -1.62 18.16
C LEU A 72 0.40 -0.77 18.82
N THR A 73 -0.33 -1.32 19.81
CA THR A 73 -1.39 -0.60 20.54
C THR A 73 -0.85 0.57 21.36
N ALA A 74 0.37 0.46 21.90
CA ALA A 74 1.03 1.53 22.65
C ALA A 74 1.63 2.64 21.75
N ASN A 75 1.84 2.39 20.45
CA ASN A 75 2.50 3.33 19.53
C ASN A 75 1.67 3.61 18.26
N PRO A 76 0.38 3.99 18.36
CA PRO A 76 -0.54 4.08 17.21
C PRO A 76 -0.12 5.13 16.17
N ASP A 77 0.58 6.19 16.60
CA ASP A 77 1.03 7.27 15.72
C ASP A 77 2.39 7.02 15.04
N ASP A 78 3.14 5.99 15.45
CA ASP A 78 4.42 5.66 14.84
C ASP A 78 4.21 5.14 13.41
N MET A 79 5.03 5.61 12.47
CA MET A 79 4.92 5.23 11.06
C MET A 79 5.16 3.73 10.83
N LYS A 80 5.94 3.08 11.71
CA LYS A 80 6.09 1.61 11.72
C LYS A 80 4.76 0.91 11.96
N THR A 81 4.03 1.32 12.99
CA THR A 81 2.68 0.83 13.34
C THR A 81 1.69 1.09 12.22
N LYS A 82 1.61 2.34 11.74
CA LYS A 82 0.74 2.76 10.63
C LYS A 82 0.96 1.91 9.38
N MET A 83 2.22 1.66 9.01
CA MET A 83 2.56 0.84 7.85
C MET A 83 2.26 -0.65 8.07
N GLU A 84 2.58 -1.23 9.22
CA GLU A 84 2.33 -2.64 9.49
C GLU A 84 0.82 -2.96 9.45
N LEU A 85 -0.01 -2.13 10.10
CA LEU A 85 -1.46 -2.29 10.07
C LEU A 85 -2.05 -2.07 8.66
N LEU A 86 -1.48 -1.16 7.86
CA LEU A 86 -1.86 -0.99 6.45
C LEU A 86 -1.56 -2.25 5.63
N ILE A 87 -0.34 -2.80 5.70
CA ILE A 87 0.04 -3.94 4.86
C ILE A 87 -0.69 -5.22 5.24
N LEU A 88 -0.95 -5.45 6.53
CA LEU A 88 -1.75 -6.59 7.00
C LEU A 88 -3.20 -6.48 6.51
N LYS A 89 -3.79 -5.28 6.54
CA LYS A 89 -5.14 -5.02 5.99
C LYS A 89 -5.19 -5.21 4.48
N ILE A 90 -4.24 -4.66 3.72
CA ILE A 90 -4.17 -4.81 2.26
C ILE A 90 -3.96 -6.28 1.87
N GLN A 91 -3.13 -7.02 2.61
CA GLN A 91 -2.99 -8.47 2.41
C GLN A 91 -4.32 -9.19 2.61
N HIS A 92 -5.02 -8.93 3.72
CA HIS A 92 -6.32 -9.55 4.00
C HIS A 92 -7.36 -9.22 2.93
N ASP A 93 -7.62 -7.95 2.68
CA ASP A 93 -8.70 -7.52 1.78
C ASP A 93 -8.48 -8.03 0.35
N PHE A 94 -7.22 -8.05 -0.12
CA PHE A 94 -6.90 -8.60 -1.44
C PHE A 94 -6.96 -10.14 -1.46
N CYS A 95 -6.55 -10.83 -0.39
CA CYS A 95 -6.76 -12.28 -0.27
C CYS A 95 -8.25 -12.64 -0.31
N ARG A 96 -9.10 -11.94 0.45
CA ARG A 96 -10.56 -12.19 0.45
C ARG A 96 -11.21 -11.88 -0.88
N ALA A 97 -10.79 -10.81 -1.56
CA ALA A 97 -11.28 -10.49 -2.91
C ALA A 97 -10.90 -11.57 -3.94
N LEU A 98 -9.69 -12.14 -3.84
CA LEU A 98 -9.24 -13.23 -4.70
C LEU A 98 -9.92 -14.58 -4.38
N GLU A 99 -10.15 -14.88 -3.10
CA GLU A 99 -10.92 -16.06 -2.66
C GLU A 99 -12.39 -16.04 -3.08
N ALA A 100 -12.93 -14.88 -3.49
CA ALA A 100 -14.29 -14.71 -3.97
C ALA A 100 -14.44 -14.94 -5.50
N GLU A 101 -13.34 -14.93 -6.25
CA GLU A 101 -13.32 -15.24 -7.69
C GLU A 101 -13.09 -16.75 -7.96
N GLU A 102 -12.63 -17.48 -6.94
CA GLU A 102 -12.34 -18.91 -6.91
C GLU A 102 -13.51 -19.77 -6.43
N ASP A 103 -13.34 -21.10 -6.48
CA ASP A 103 -14.31 -22.04 -5.93
C ASP A 103 -14.33 -21.99 -4.38
N PRO A 104 -15.48 -22.20 -3.71
CA PRO A 104 -15.65 -21.87 -2.29
C PRO A 104 -14.67 -22.53 -1.32
N GLU A 105 -14.14 -23.70 -1.67
CA GLU A 105 -13.17 -24.47 -0.87
C GLU A 105 -11.72 -24.00 -1.07
N THR A 106 -11.42 -23.33 -2.19
CA THR A 106 -10.07 -22.79 -2.46
C THR A 106 -9.80 -21.58 -1.57
N LYS A 107 -8.75 -21.67 -0.73
CA LYS A 107 -8.37 -20.64 0.24
C LYS A 107 -6.86 -20.45 0.25
N PHE A 108 -6.40 -19.29 0.71
CA PHE A 108 -4.96 -19.05 0.87
C PHE A 108 -4.37 -19.95 1.96
N VAL A 109 -3.30 -20.66 1.62
CA VAL A 109 -2.38 -21.24 2.61
C VAL A 109 -1.61 -20.08 3.24
N VAL A 110 -1.78 -19.89 4.56
CA VAL A 110 -1.15 -18.80 5.32
C VAL A 110 0.00 -19.35 6.16
N ASP A 111 1.22 -18.89 5.89
CA ASP A 111 2.44 -19.17 6.66
C ASP A 111 2.94 -17.90 7.35
N LYS A 112 2.90 -17.88 8.70
CA LYS A 112 3.50 -16.81 9.52
C LYS A 112 4.87 -17.27 10.03
N TRP A 113 5.91 -16.54 9.66
CA TRP A 113 7.30 -16.90 9.92
C TRP A 113 8.09 -15.75 10.55
N SER A 114 9.19 -16.08 11.23
CA SER A 114 10.08 -15.13 11.92
C SER A 114 11.54 -15.31 11.50
N ARG A 115 12.37 -14.30 11.78
CA ARG A 115 13.81 -14.28 11.49
C ARG A 115 14.63 -14.32 12.78
N LYS A 116 15.80 -14.96 12.72
CA LYS A 116 16.78 -14.91 13.82
C LYS A 116 17.43 -13.54 13.97
N GLU A 117 17.49 -12.76 12.88
CA GLU A 117 18.12 -11.44 12.85
C GLU A 117 17.16 -10.30 13.27
N GLY A 118 15.87 -10.58 13.42
CA GLY A 118 14.83 -9.60 13.74
C GLY A 118 13.68 -9.56 12.71
N GLY A 119 12.45 -9.47 13.21
CA GLY A 119 11.23 -9.42 12.40
C GLY A 119 10.79 -10.77 11.80
N GLY A 120 10.04 -10.71 10.70
CA GLY A 120 9.36 -11.85 10.10
C GLY A 120 8.42 -11.44 8.96
N GLY A 121 7.38 -12.24 8.73
CA GLY A 121 6.36 -11.96 7.73
C GLY A 121 5.19 -12.93 7.76
N VAL A 122 4.22 -12.68 6.89
CA VAL A 122 3.09 -13.58 6.61
C VAL A 122 3.03 -13.79 5.10
N THR A 123 3.16 -15.03 4.65
CA THR A 123 3.08 -15.44 3.26
C THR A 123 1.75 -16.13 3.02
N CYS A 124 0.92 -15.57 2.14
CA CYS A 124 -0.34 -16.17 1.70
C CYS A 124 -0.17 -16.69 0.27
N ILE A 125 -0.39 -17.98 0.02
CA ILE A 125 -0.30 -18.60 -1.33
C ILE A 125 -1.60 -19.35 -1.69
N ILE A 126 -2.09 -19.16 -2.91
CA ILE A 126 -2.90 -20.13 -3.65
C ILE A 126 -2.04 -20.67 -4.80
N GLN A 127 -2.11 -21.98 -5.04
CA GLN A 127 -1.45 -22.63 -6.17
C GLN A 127 -2.40 -23.65 -6.80
N ASP A 128 -2.40 -23.69 -8.13
CA ASP A 128 -3.23 -24.55 -8.97
C ASP A 128 -4.75 -24.41 -8.78
N GLY A 129 -5.24 -23.24 -8.33
CA GLY A 129 -6.68 -22.92 -8.24
C GLY A 129 -7.36 -22.80 -9.61
N ARG A 130 -8.71 -22.87 -9.69
CA ARG A 130 -9.43 -22.89 -10.97
C ARG A 130 -9.16 -21.60 -11.76
N VAL A 131 -9.19 -20.47 -11.08
CA VAL A 131 -8.98 -19.13 -11.65
C VAL A 131 -7.55 -18.65 -11.45
N LEU A 132 -6.94 -18.97 -10.30
CA LEU A 132 -5.65 -18.52 -9.81
C LEU A 132 -4.64 -19.66 -9.84
N GLU A 133 -4.07 -19.92 -11.02
CA GLU A 133 -3.05 -20.96 -11.21
C GLU A 133 -1.83 -20.76 -10.29
N LYS A 134 -1.48 -19.51 -10.00
CA LYS A 134 -0.68 -19.16 -8.82
C LYS A 134 -0.96 -17.74 -8.37
N ALA A 135 -1.25 -17.55 -7.09
CA ALA A 135 -1.45 -16.24 -6.47
C ALA A 135 -0.66 -16.16 -5.17
N GLY A 136 0.09 -15.09 -4.97
CA GLY A 136 0.79 -14.84 -3.72
C GLY A 136 0.62 -13.41 -3.23
N VAL A 137 0.36 -13.27 -1.93
CA VAL A 137 0.22 -11.97 -1.25
C VAL A 137 1.06 -12.04 0.02
N ASN A 138 2.26 -11.48 -0.02
CA ASN A 138 3.25 -11.57 1.05
C ASN A 138 3.36 -10.24 1.77
N ILE A 139 3.43 -10.25 3.10
CA ILE A 139 3.92 -9.12 3.90
C ILE A 139 5.22 -9.51 4.59
N SER A 140 6.07 -8.52 4.85
CA SER A 140 7.26 -8.69 5.68
C SER A 140 7.50 -7.43 6.50
N VAL A 141 7.96 -7.63 7.72
CA VAL A 141 8.31 -6.57 8.68
C VAL A 141 9.65 -6.97 9.28
N VAL A 142 10.69 -6.21 9.00
CA VAL A 142 12.08 -6.53 9.36
C VAL A 142 12.67 -5.34 10.10
N SER A 143 13.32 -5.60 11.23
CA SER A 143 14.08 -4.62 11.99
C SER A 143 15.45 -5.22 12.36
N GLY A 144 16.46 -4.35 12.54
CA GLY A 144 17.81 -4.80 12.87
C GLY A 144 18.85 -3.71 12.67
N ILE A 145 20.11 -4.10 12.50
CA ILE A 145 21.22 -3.20 12.14
C ILE A 145 21.51 -3.31 10.65
N LEU A 146 21.68 -2.17 9.98
CA LEU A 146 21.86 -2.11 8.53
C LEU A 146 23.23 -2.70 8.10
N PRO A 147 23.27 -3.70 7.19
CA PRO A 147 24.53 -4.28 6.73
C PRO A 147 25.36 -3.29 5.89
N GLU A 148 26.69 -3.40 5.94
CA GLU A 148 27.61 -2.51 5.23
C GLU A 148 27.38 -2.47 3.70
N GLY A 149 27.02 -3.60 3.08
CA GLY A 149 26.65 -3.63 1.65
C GLY A 149 25.39 -2.79 1.33
N ALA A 150 24.44 -2.70 2.26
CA ALA A 150 23.25 -1.85 2.12
C ALA A 150 23.59 -0.37 2.37
N ILE A 151 24.49 -0.08 3.32
CA ILE A 151 25.06 1.26 3.55
C ILE A 151 25.72 1.78 2.27
N GLN A 152 26.54 0.96 1.61
CA GLN A 152 27.21 1.31 0.36
C GLN A 152 26.20 1.50 -0.80
N GLN A 153 25.20 0.63 -0.93
CA GLN A 153 24.17 0.78 -1.95
C GLN A 153 23.32 2.06 -1.77
N MET A 154 23.01 2.44 -0.53
CA MET A 154 22.29 3.69 -0.25
C MET A 154 23.15 4.92 -0.57
N LYS A 155 24.43 4.91 -0.18
CA LYS A 155 25.40 5.97 -0.55
C LYS A 155 25.51 6.12 -2.07
N SER A 156 25.52 5.02 -2.83
CA SER A 156 25.54 5.09 -4.30
C SER A 156 24.24 5.60 -4.94
N ARG A 157 23.14 5.72 -4.18
CA ARG A 157 21.91 6.43 -4.58
C ARG A 157 21.89 7.91 -4.18
N GLY A 158 22.97 8.44 -3.60
CA GLY A 158 23.05 9.81 -3.10
C GLY A 158 22.40 10.02 -1.72
N ARG A 159 22.14 8.96 -0.94
CA ARG A 159 21.69 9.08 0.45
C ARG A 159 22.87 9.44 1.35
N GLU A 160 22.88 10.66 1.89
CA GLU A 160 23.86 11.12 2.87
C GLU A 160 23.35 10.97 4.31
N PHE A 161 24.06 10.18 5.12
CA PHE A 161 23.79 10.01 6.55
C PHE A 161 25.08 9.75 7.33
N LYS A 162 25.10 10.13 8.62
CA LYS A 162 26.28 9.98 9.48
C LYS A 162 26.44 8.51 9.91
N VAL A 163 27.57 7.91 9.56
CA VAL A 163 27.92 6.52 9.90
C VAL A 163 29.08 6.51 10.89
N SER A 164 28.77 6.30 12.17
CA SER A 164 29.74 6.10 13.24
C SER A 164 29.17 5.11 14.27
N GLY A 165 29.25 3.82 13.95
CA GLY A 165 28.65 2.73 14.73
C GLY A 165 27.41 2.12 14.05
N PRO A 166 26.63 1.29 14.77
CA PRO A 166 25.44 0.63 14.24
C PRO A 166 24.39 1.64 13.74
N LEU A 167 23.70 1.26 12.67
CA LEU A 167 22.56 2.01 12.11
C LEU A 167 21.28 1.17 12.26
N PRO A 168 20.44 1.41 13.28
CA PRO A 168 19.17 0.71 13.44
C PRO A 168 18.22 1.06 12.29
N PHE A 169 17.63 0.04 11.66
CA PHE A 169 16.67 0.21 10.58
C PHE A 169 15.38 -0.58 10.82
N PHE A 170 14.32 -0.17 10.11
CA PHE A 170 13.08 -0.90 9.95
C PHE A 170 12.64 -0.86 8.49
N ALA A 171 12.12 -1.98 7.99
CA ALA A 171 11.55 -2.11 6.65
C ALA A 171 10.26 -2.92 6.74
N ALA A 172 9.15 -2.38 6.23
CA ALA A 172 7.88 -3.09 6.17
C ALA A 172 7.22 -2.93 4.80
N GLY A 173 6.60 -3.97 4.27
CA GLY A 173 5.88 -3.87 3.01
C GLY A 173 5.04 -5.08 2.64
N VAL A 174 4.04 -4.84 1.80
CA VAL A 174 3.26 -5.87 1.07
C VAL A 174 3.84 -6.03 -0.33
N SER A 175 3.94 -7.26 -0.83
CA SER A 175 4.34 -7.61 -2.20
C SER A 175 3.46 -8.75 -2.72
N SER A 176 2.90 -8.59 -3.91
CA SER A 176 1.98 -9.56 -4.50
C SER A 176 2.25 -9.76 -5.98
N VAL A 177 2.09 -11.00 -6.43
CA VAL A 177 2.00 -11.37 -7.85
C VAL A 177 0.87 -12.38 -8.02
N ILE A 178 -0.01 -12.11 -8.97
CA ILE A 178 -1.15 -12.96 -9.31
C ILE A 178 -1.03 -13.38 -10.77
N HIS A 179 -1.06 -14.69 -11.02
CA HIS A 179 -1.07 -15.30 -12.34
C HIS A 179 -2.38 -16.07 -12.55
N PRO A 180 -3.39 -15.45 -13.19
CA PRO A 180 -4.60 -16.16 -13.57
C PRO A 180 -4.31 -17.31 -14.53
N ARG A 181 -5.13 -18.35 -14.45
CA ARG A 181 -5.08 -19.51 -15.35
C ARG A 181 -5.50 -19.11 -16.77
N ASN A 182 -6.55 -18.31 -16.88
CA ASN A 182 -7.12 -17.88 -18.17
C ASN A 182 -6.17 -16.90 -18.92
N PRO A 183 -5.80 -17.14 -20.19
CA PRO A 183 -5.05 -16.22 -21.03
C PRO A 183 -5.71 -14.86 -21.27
N MET A 184 -7.01 -14.71 -21.04
CA MET A 184 -7.70 -13.41 -21.16
C MET A 184 -7.61 -12.57 -19.87
N ALA A 185 -7.35 -13.20 -18.71
CA ALA A 185 -7.21 -12.50 -17.44
C ALA A 185 -5.74 -12.09 -17.19
N PRO A 186 -5.43 -10.80 -16.97
CA PRO A 186 -4.05 -10.32 -16.87
C PRO A 186 -3.33 -10.76 -15.59
N THR A 187 -2.01 -10.96 -15.68
CA THR A 187 -1.14 -10.98 -14.48
C THR A 187 -1.10 -9.57 -13.88
N ILE A 188 -1.13 -9.47 -12.55
CA ILE A 188 -0.85 -8.22 -11.82
C ILE A 188 0.33 -8.42 -10.87
N HIS A 189 1.10 -7.36 -10.67
CA HIS A 189 2.02 -7.21 -9.55
C HIS A 189 1.73 -5.90 -8.81
N PHE A 190 1.88 -5.93 -7.49
CA PHE A 190 2.02 -4.70 -6.72
C PHE A 190 2.99 -4.87 -5.55
N ASN A 191 3.58 -3.75 -5.14
CA ASN A 191 4.36 -3.65 -3.91
C ASN A 191 4.10 -2.29 -3.27
N TYR A 192 3.98 -2.24 -1.94
CA TYR A 192 3.98 -0.99 -1.18
C TYR A 192 4.84 -1.19 0.08
N ARG A 193 5.88 -0.38 0.23
CA ARG A 193 6.93 -0.53 1.26
C ARG A 193 7.31 0.80 1.90
N TYR A 194 7.64 0.74 3.18
CA TYR A 194 8.26 1.80 3.98
C TYR A 194 9.65 1.35 4.43
N PHE A 195 10.57 2.29 4.51
CA PHE A 195 11.88 2.10 5.10
C PHE A 195 12.23 3.29 6.00
N GLU A 196 12.79 3.01 7.18
CA GLU A 196 13.47 4.01 8.02
C GLU A 196 14.82 3.50 8.54
N VAL A 197 15.78 4.41 8.69
CA VAL A 197 17.06 4.17 9.35
C VAL A 197 17.41 5.37 10.23
N THR A 198 17.86 5.10 11.45
CA THR A 198 18.37 6.12 12.37
C THR A 198 19.88 6.24 12.21
N ASP A 199 20.37 7.43 11.87
CA ASP A 199 21.80 7.68 11.74
C ASP A 199 22.49 7.88 13.09
N SER A 200 23.82 7.89 13.10
CA SER A 200 24.60 7.96 14.34
C SER A 200 24.54 9.32 15.07
N ALA A 201 23.80 10.30 14.54
CA ALA A 201 23.43 11.53 15.24
C ALA A 201 21.96 11.53 15.73
N GLY A 202 21.27 10.39 15.64
CA GLY A 202 19.87 10.23 16.03
C GLY A 202 18.86 10.72 14.98
N LYS A 203 19.30 11.14 13.79
CA LYS A 203 18.39 11.59 12.73
C LYS A 203 17.77 10.37 12.05
N LYS A 204 16.44 10.27 12.06
CA LYS A 204 15.68 9.33 11.23
C LYS A 204 15.68 9.80 9.77
N HIS A 205 16.19 8.96 8.87
CA HIS A 205 16.01 9.07 7.43
C HIS A 205 14.99 8.02 7.01
N TRP A 206 14.09 8.35 6.10
CA TRP A 206 12.97 7.49 5.73
C TRP A 206 12.56 7.71 4.27
N TRP A 207 11.93 6.72 3.68
CA TRP A 207 11.27 6.83 2.37
C TRP A 207 10.23 5.72 2.20
N PHE A 208 9.31 5.96 1.28
CA PHE A 208 8.42 4.94 0.74
C PHE A 208 8.85 4.53 -0.66
N GLY A 209 8.39 3.36 -1.07
CA GLY A 209 8.44 2.92 -2.45
C GLY A 209 7.28 2.00 -2.75
N GLY A 210 7.00 1.78 -4.02
CA GLY A 210 5.92 0.90 -4.41
C GLY A 210 5.51 1.04 -5.86
N GLY A 211 4.34 0.52 -6.15
CA GLY A 211 3.78 0.50 -7.48
C GLY A 211 2.79 -0.64 -7.65
N THR A 212 1.98 -0.52 -8.71
CA THR A 212 1.04 -1.54 -9.18
C THR A 212 1.13 -1.55 -10.70
N ASP A 213 1.38 -2.69 -11.33
CA ASP A 213 1.55 -2.84 -12.78
C ASP A 213 0.85 -4.08 -13.34
N LEU A 214 0.35 -3.95 -14.59
CA LEU A 214 -0.46 -4.97 -15.25
C LEU A 214 0.30 -5.61 -16.41
N THR A 215 0.34 -6.94 -16.42
CA THR A 215 0.91 -7.77 -17.50
C THR A 215 -0.19 -8.61 -18.15
N PRO A 216 -0.95 -8.03 -19.10
CA PRO A 216 -1.89 -8.77 -19.93
C PRO A 216 -1.17 -9.65 -20.96
N TYR A 217 -1.83 -10.74 -21.35
CA TYR A 217 -1.34 -11.63 -22.41
C TYR A 217 -1.91 -11.24 -23.78
N TYR A 218 -3.14 -10.71 -23.81
CA TYR A 218 -3.81 -10.14 -24.98
C TYR A 218 -4.22 -8.69 -24.70
N LEU A 219 -4.22 -7.82 -25.71
CA LEU A 219 -4.63 -6.43 -25.51
C LEU A 219 -6.14 -6.32 -25.34
N ASN A 220 -6.55 -5.65 -24.26
CA ASN A 220 -7.88 -5.08 -24.11
C ASN A 220 -7.70 -3.60 -23.70
N GLU A 221 -8.09 -2.68 -24.57
CA GLU A 221 -7.93 -1.25 -24.28
C GLU A 221 -8.84 -0.76 -23.15
N ASN A 222 -9.99 -1.40 -22.90
CA ASN A 222 -10.91 -0.98 -21.85
C ASN A 222 -10.36 -1.35 -20.47
N ASP A 223 -9.77 -2.54 -20.34
CA ASP A 223 -9.04 -2.96 -19.13
C ASP A 223 -7.87 -2.02 -18.84
N ALA A 224 -7.09 -1.69 -19.88
CA ALA A 224 -5.97 -0.76 -19.76
C ALA A 224 -6.43 0.62 -19.30
N LYS A 225 -7.51 1.16 -19.87
CA LYS A 225 -8.12 2.43 -19.49
C LYS A 225 -8.66 2.38 -18.06
N HIS A 226 -9.35 1.31 -17.66
CA HIS A 226 -9.88 1.12 -16.31
C HIS A 226 -8.77 1.08 -15.25
N PHE A 227 -7.79 0.18 -15.45
CA PHE A 227 -6.66 -0.01 -14.53
C PHE A 227 -5.85 1.27 -14.34
N HIS A 228 -5.46 1.93 -15.43
CA HIS A 228 -4.72 3.20 -15.36
C HIS A 228 -5.57 4.35 -14.79
N SER A 229 -6.88 4.39 -15.06
CA SER A 229 -7.78 5.40 -14.47
C SER A 229 -7.89 5.26 -12.95
N ALA A 230 -8.06 4.03 -12.44
CA ALA A 230 -8.13 3.77 -11.00
C ALA A 230 -6.84 4.17 -10.28
N LEU A 231 -5.67 3.85 -10.86
CA LEU A 231 -4.37 4.30 -10.34
C LEU A 231 -4.18 5.82 -10.46
N LYS A 232 -4.69 6.46 -11.52
CA LYS A 232 -4.66 7.92 -11.66
C LYS A 232 -5.49 8.60 -10.59
N SER A 233 -6.71 8.16 -10.32
CA SER A 233 -7.56 8.74 -9.26
C SER A 233 -6.86 8.74 -7.90
N ALA A 234 -6.24 7.62 -7.53
CA ALA A 234 -5.46 7.50 -6.30
C ALA A 234 -4.16 8.33 -6.26
N CYS A 235 -3.66 8.79 -7.40
CA CYS A 235 -2.58 9.78 -7.48
C CYS A 235 -3.11 11.23 -7.39
N ASP A 236 -4.15 11.55 -8.18
CA ASP A 236 -4.73 12.89 -8.33
C ASP A 236 -5.34 13.43 -7.01
N GLU A 237 -5.69 12.55 -6.06
CA GLU A 237 -6.05 12.87 -4.67
C GLU A 237 -4.95 13.61 -3.90
N HIS A 238 -3.67 13.37 -4.22
CA HIS A 238 -2.52 13.87 -3.46
C HIS A 238 -1.68 14.86 -4.27
N ASP A 239 -1.36 14.51 -5.52
CA ASP A 239 -0.62 15.37 -6.45
C ASP A 239 -0.82 14.90 -7.90
N LYS A 240 -1.35 15.78 -8.75
CA LYS A 240 -1.65 15.51 -10.17
C LYS A 240 -0.42 15.25 -11.05
N THR A 241 0.80 15.51 -10.53
CA THR A 241 2.06 15.14 -11.19
C THR A 241 2.48 13.70 -10.90
N TYR A 242 1.91 13.04 -9.87
CA TYR A 242 2.31 11.70 -9.47
C TYR A 242 2.02 10.66 -10.54
N TYR A 243 0.79 10.60 -11.09
CA TYR A 243 0.47 9.61 -12.12
C TYR A 243 1.38 9.76 -13.37
N PRO A 244 1.53 10.94 -14.02
CA PRO A 244 2.42 11.08 -15.17
C PRO A 244 3.87 10.65 -14.88
N ARG A 245 4.41 11.05 -13.71
CA ARG A 245 5.78 10.71 -13.28
C ARG A 245 5.95 9.21 -13.02
N PHE A 246 5.05 8.63 -12.22
CA PHE A 246 5.13 7.23 -11.79
C PHE A 246 4.71 6.26 -12.90
N LYS A 247 3.84 6.66 -13.83
CA LYS A 247 3.54 5.90 -15.05
C LYS A 247 4.75 5.82 -15.95
N LYS A 248 5.41 6.95 -16.25
CA LYS A 248 6.67 6.94 -17.02
C LYS A 248 7.74 6.09 -16.33
N TRP A 249 7.90 6.22 -15.00
CA TRP A 249 8.87 5.42 -14.25
C TRP A 249 8.51 3.91 -14.28
N CYS A 250 7.23 3.56 -14.30
CA CYS A 250 6.77 2.18 -14.47
C CYS A 250 7.12 1.65 -15.87
N ASP A 251 6.86 2.42 -16.93
CA ASP A 251 7.28 2.08 -18.30
C ASP A 251 8.80 1.89 -18.36
N ASP A 252 9.60 2.76 -17.75
CA ASP A 252 11.06 2.69 -17.76
C ASP A 252 11.58 1.47 -16.97
N TYR A 253 11.08 1.24 -15.75
CA TYR A 253 11.58 0.20 -14.83
C TYR A 253 11.32 -1.21 -15.35
N PHE A 254 10.11 -1.51 -15.84
CA PHE A 254 9.72 -2.85 -16.28
C PHE A 254 10.17 -3.18 -17.72
N THR A 255 11.36 -2.71 -18.12
CA THR A 255 11.97 -2.98 -19.43
C THR A 255 12.74 -4.30 -19.42
N ILE A 256 12.48 -5.18 -20.39
CA ILE A 256 13.27 -6.39 -20.65
C ILE A 256 14.30 -6.05 -21.72
N THR A 257 15.43 -5.47 -21.32
CA THR A 257 16.39 -4.80 -22.23
C THR A 257 16.85 -5.67 -23.40
N HIS A 258 17.14 -6.96 -23.15
CA HIS A 258 17.58 -7.90 -24.19
C HIS A 258 16.47 -8.39 -25.15
N ARG A 259 15.22 -7.96 -24.94
CA ARG A 259 14.06 -8.23 -25.81
C ARG A 259 13.54 -6.97 -26.52
N GLY A 260 13.89 -5.77 -26.04
CA GLY A 260 13.40 -4.51 -26.57
C GLY A 260 11.91 -4.22 -26.27
N GLU A 261 11.35 -4.87 -25.24
CA GLU A 261 9.95 -4.77 -24.84
C GLU A 261 9.82 -4.51 -23.33
N LYS A 262 8.64 -4.08 -22.88
CA LYS A 262 8.24 -4.04 -21.48
C LYS A 262 7.63 -5.37 -21.04
N ARG A 263 7.64 -5.63 -19.73
CA ARG A 263 7.02 -6.81 -19.11
C ARG A 263 5.51 -6.86 -19.39
N GLY A 264 4.85 -5.71 -19.20
CA GLY A 264 3.41 -5.48 -19.31
C GLY A 264 3.09 -4.04 -19.74
N ILE A 265 1.83 -3.62 -19.61
CA ILE A 265 1.32 -2.30 -20.08
C ILE A 265 1.57 -1.15 -19.08
N GLY A 266 2.50 -1.34 -18.14
CA GLY A 266 2.82 -0.41 -17.07
C GLY A 266 1.74 -0.32 -16.00
N GLY A 267 1.69 0.83 -15.34
CA GLY A 267 0.86 1.12 -14.17
C GLY A 267 1.45 2.33 -13.46
N ILE A 268 1.72 2.25 -12.15
CA ILE A 268 2.54 3.23 -11.43
C ILE A 268 3.74 2.57 -10.75
N PHE A 269 4.88 3.26 -10.71
CA PHE A 269 6.08 2.83 -9.97
C PHE A 269 6.78 4.03 -9.32
N PHE A 270 7.24 3.85 -8.08
CA PHE A 270 8.04 4.83 -7.34
C PHE A 270 9.03 4.15 -6.38
N ASP A 271 10.14 4.82 -6.14
CA ASP A 271 11.18 4.45 -5.17
C ASP A 271 11.69 5.72 -4.50
N ASP A 272 12.35 5.59 -3.35
CA ASP A 272 13.02 6.69 -2.67
C ASP A 272 12.12 7.92 -2.31
N LEU A 273 10.79 7.77 -2.24
CA LEU A 273 9.81 8.84 -2.05
C LEU A 273 9.74 9.30 -0.57
N ASP A 274 10.27 10.48 -0.28
CA ASP A 274 10.58 11.00 1.06
C ASP A 274 10.01 12.40 1.36
N SER A 275 9.09 12.88 0.51
CA SER A 275 8.63 14.26 0.51
C SER A 275 7.16 14.36 0.06
N PRO A 276 6.35 15.28 0.61
CA PRO A 276 6.74 16.39 1.49
C PRO A 276 6.85 16.06 2.99
N SER A 277 6.21 14.99 3.47
CA SER A 277 6.28 14.55 4.89
C SER A 277 5.86 13.08 5.05
N PRO A 278 6.20 12.41 6.18
CA PRO A 278 5.88 10.99 6.38
C PRO A 278 4.39 10.69 6.25
N ASP A 279 3.53 11.43 6.97
CA ASP A 279 2.08 11.21 6.93
C ASP A 279 1.44 11.64 5.60
N ALA A 280 2.05 12.54 4.83
CA ALA A 280 1.57 12.88 3.49
C ALA A 280 1.86 11.75 2.49
N VAL A 281 3.09 11.23 2.48
CA VAL A 281 3.45 10.09 1.61
C VAL A 281 2.73 8.82 2.05
N PHE A 282 2.55 8.59 3.35
CA PHE A 282 1.76 7.47 3.87
C PHE A 282 0.29 7.52 3.40
N LYS A 283 -0.33 8.70 3.35
CA LYS A 283 -1.69 8.87 2.79
C LYS A 283 -1.74 8.52 1.30
N PHE A 284 -0.77 8.98 0.51
CA PHE A 284 -0.67 8.58 -0.90
C PHE A 284 -0.50 7.07 -1.06
N VAL A 285 0.42 6.46 -0.31
CA VAL A 285 0.65 5.00 -0.29
C VAL A 285 -0.62 4.25 0.14
N THR A 286 -1.39 4.80 1.07
CA THR A 286 -2.68 4.26 1.51
C THR A 286 -3.71 4.27 0.38
N SER A 287 -3.94 5.40 -0.30
CA SER A 287 -4.85 5.47 -1.46
C SER A 287 -4.40 4.54 -2.59
N ALA A 288 -3.11 4.56 -2.93
CA ALA A 288 -2.54 3.73 -4.00
C ALA A 288 -2.67 2.23 -3.71
N ALA A 289 -2.48 1.80 -2.46
CA ALA A 289 -2.65 0.39 -2.08
C ALA A 289 -4.13 -0.04 -2.08
N HIS A 290 -5.05 0.82 -1.61
CA HIS A 290 -6.49 0.52 -1.69
C HIS A 290 -7.03 0.52 -3.13
N ALA A 291 -6.36 1.19 -4.07
CA ALA A 291 -6.72 1.18 -5.50
C ALA A 291 -6.44 -0.16 -6.21
N VAL A 292 -5.64 -1.07 -5.61
CA VAL A 292 -5.35 -2.40 -6.19
C VAL A 292 -6.63 -3.20 -6.45
N ILE A 293 -7.51 -3.35 -5.46
CA ILE A 293 -8.76 -4.10 -5.59
C ILE A 293 -9.64 -3.57 -6.74
N PRO A 294 -10.06 -2.28 -6.76
CA PRO A 294 -10.93 -1.76 -7.82
C PRO A 294 -10.24 -1.67 -9.18
N SER A 295 -8.90 -1.56 -9.25
CA SER A 295 -8.16 -1.56 -10.53
C SER A 295 -8.04 -2.95 -11.16
N TYR A 296 -8.13 -4.03 -10.38
CA TYR A 296 -7.82 -5.39 -10.85
C TYR A 296 -8.98 -6.39 -10.79
N ILE A 297 -9.70 -6.46 -9.68
CA ILE A 297 -10.73 -7.51 -9.48
C ILE A 297 -11.82 -7.47 -10.56
N PRO A 298 -12.30 -6.30 -11.04
CA PRO A 298 -13.23 -6.25 -12.17
C PRO A 298 -12.69 -6.89 -13.47
N LEU A 299 -11.38 -6.79 -13.73
CA LEU A 299 -10.73 -7.37 -14.92
C LEU A 299 -10.59 -8.89 -14.78
N LEU A 300 -10.23 -9.36 -13.58
CA LEU A 300 -10.19 -10.78 -13.27
C LEU A 300 -11.60 -11.39 -13.40
N HIS A 301 -12.59 -10.76 -12.78
CA HIS A 301 -13.99 -11.19 -12.82
C HIS A 301 -14.55 -11.28 -14.25
N ALA A 302 -14.28 -10.26 -15.07
CA ALA A 302 -14.75 -10.19 -16.45
C ALA A 302 -14.12 -11.24 -17.38
N HIS A 303 -12.91 -11.75 -17.07
CA HIS A 303 -12.14 -12.57 -18.00
C HIS A 303 -11.72 -13.96 -17.49
N LYS A 304 -11.97 -14.29 -16.21
CA LYS A 304 -11.62 -15.60 -15.62
C LYS A 304 -12.28 -16.79 -16.32
N ASP A 305 -13.51 -16.64 -16.79
CA ASP A 305 -14.30 -17.72 -17.42
C ASP A 305 -14.40 -17.57 -18.96
N ASN A 306 -13.61 -16.68 -19.58
CA ASN A 306 -13.59 -16.53 -21.04
C ASN A 306 -13.10 -17.81 -21.75
N PRO A 307 -13.66 -18.19 -22.91
CA PRO A 307 -13.15 -19.32 -23.69
C PRO A 307 -11.75 -19.01 -24.25
N TYR A 308 -10.86 -20.01 -24.18
CA TYR A 308 -9.51 -19.96 -24.77
C TYR A 308 -9.11 -21.36 -25.26
N GLY A 309 -8.23 -21.43 -26.26
CA GLY A 309 -7.74 -22.67 -26.84
C GLY A 309 -6.27 -22.95 -26.53
N TYR A 310 -5.71 -23.89 -27.30
CA TYR A 310 -4.30 -24.29 -27.20
C TYR A 310 -3.34 -23.14 -27.51
N TYR A 311 -3.62 -22.37 -28.57
CA TYR A 311 -2.74 -21.27 -29.01
C TYR A 311 -2.68 -20.12 -27.99
N GLU A 312 -3.82 -19.76 -27.41
CA GLU A 312 -3.90 -18.72 -26.38
C GLU A 312 -3.15 -19.12 -25.11
N ARG A 313 -3.22 -20.39 -24.71
CA ARG A 313 -2.44 -20.93 -23.59
C ARG A 313 -0.94 -20.98 -23.91
N GLU A 314 -0.55 -21.40 -25.10
CA GLU A 314 0.85 -21.38 -25.54
C GLU A 314 1.44 -19.96 -25.52
N TRP A 315 0.71 -18.97 -26.03
CA TRP A 315 1.10 -17.57 -25.98
C TRP A 315 1.21 -17.04 -24.54
N GLN A 316 0.25 -17.37 -23.67
CA GLN A 316 0.30 -17.06 -22.24
C GLN A 316 1.59 -17.59 -21.59
N LEU A 317 1.99 -18.83 -21.90
CA LEU A 317 3.21 -19.43 -21.37
C LEU A 317 4.49 -18.74 -21.89
N LEU A 318 4.50 -18.29 -23.15
CA LEU A 318 5.60 -17.49 -23.71
C LEU A 318 5.71 -16.10 -23.05
N ARG A 319 4.59 -15.42 -22.82
CA ARG A 319 4.54 -14.16 -22.07
C ARG A 319 4.95 -14.34 -20.60
N ARG A 320 4.60 -15.46 -19.97
CA ARG A 320 5.11 -15.84 -18.64
C ARG A 320 6.62 -16.09 -18.64
N GLY A 321 7.18 -16.63 -19.73
CA GLY A 321 8.64 -16.70 -19.93
C GLY A 321 9.32 -15.33 -19.86
N ARG A 322 8.71 -14.28 -20.44
CA ARG A 322 9.16 -12.88 -20.32
C ARG A 322 9.06 -12.33 -18.89
N TYR A 323 8.03 -12.73 -18.15
CA TYR A 323 7.88 -12.37 -16.73
C TYR A 323 9.01 -12.94 -15.87
N VAL A 324 9.35 -14.22 -16.07
CA VAL A 324 10.49 -14.89 -15.43
C VAL A 324 11.83 -14.25 -15.83
N GLU A 325 12.02 -13.94 -17.13
CA GLU A 325 13.19 -13.21 -17.63
C GLU A 325 13.37 -11.86 -16.90
N PHE A 326 12.29 -11.10 -16.69
CA PHE A 326 12.39 -9.83 -15.96
C PHE A 326 12.79 -10.03 -14.48
N ASN A 327 12.09 -10.90 -13.76
CA ASN A 327 12.30 -11.05 -12.32
C ASN A 327 13.71 -11.58 -11.99
N LEU A 328 14.25 -12.49 -12.80
CA LEU A 328 15.60 -13.04 -12.58
C LEU A 328 16.73 -12.12 -13.10
N ILE A 329 16.55 -11.45 -14.24
CA ILE A 329 17.62 -10.70 -14.92
C ILE A 329 17.65 -9.22 -14.56
N TYR A 330 16.51 -8.60 -14.22
CA TYR A 330 16.41 -7.14 -14.06
C TYR A 330 15.83 -6.66 -12.72
N ASP A 331 14.89 -7.40 -12.11
CA ASP A 331 14.26 -6.91 -10.87
C ASP A 331 15.26 -6.78 -9.70
N ARG A 332 15.33 -5.58 -9.14
CA ARG A 332 16.19 -5.24 -8.01
C ARG A 332 15.73 -5.92 -6.72
N GLY A 333 14.42 -6.09 -6.52
CA GLY A 333 13.87 -6.73 -5.32
C GLY A 333 14.23 -8.20 -5.23
N THR A 334 13.92 -8.96 -6.29
CA THR A 334 14.23 -10.38 -6.44
C THR A 334 15.72 -10.66 -6.27
N LYS A 335 16.59 -9.90 -6.96
CA LYS A 335 18.05 -10.04 -6.80
C LYS A 335 18.51 -9.75 -5.38
N PHE A 336 18.09 -8.63 -4.79
CA PHE A 336 18.49 -8.27 -3.42
C PHE A 336 18.07 -9.34 -2.41
N GLY A 337 16.86 -9.88 -2.56
CA GLY A 337 16.37 -11.00 -1.74
C GLY A 337 17.23 -12.25 -1.87
N LEU A 338 17.54 -12.68 -3.09
CA LEU A 338 18.37 -13.87 -3.34
C LEU A 338 19.81 -13.73 -2.84
N TYR A 339 20.39 -12.52 -2.89
CA TYR A 339 21.72 -12.24 -2.33
C TYR A 339 21.73 -11.94 -0.83
N THR A 340 20.57 -11.87 -0.15
CA THR A 340 20.49 -11.63 1.30
C THR A 340 20.60 -12.95 2.08
N PRO A 341 21.64 -13.15 2.91
CA PRO A 341 21.74 -14.35 3.75
C PRO A 341 20.54 -14.48 4.70
N GLY A 342 20.01 -15.69 4.82
CA GLY A 342 18.85 -15.98 5.69
C GLY A 342 17.50 -15.49 5.16
N ALA A 343 17.40 -15.00 3.92
CA ALA A 343 16.12 -14.65 3.31
C ALA A 343 15.25 -15.89 3.02
N ARG A 344 13.93 -15.78 3.19
CA ARG A 344 12.97 -16.84 2.86
C ARG A 344 12.78 -16.91 1.34
N TYR A 345 13.60 -17.71 0.66
CA TYR A 345 13.62 -17.81 -0.81
C TYR A 345 12.24 -18.12 -1.42
N GLU A 346 11.42 -18.95 -0.77
CA GLU A 346 10.03 -19.23 -1.19
C GLU A 346 9.14 -17.96 -1.22
N SER A 347 9.36 -16.97 -0.35
CA SER A 347 8.62 -15.69 -0.40
C SER A 347 9.10 -14.77 -1.53
N ILE A 348 10.31 -14.99 -2.06
CA ILE A 348 10.89 -14.24 -3.18
C ILE A 348 10.45 -14.88 -4.52
N LEU A 349 10.59 -16.21 -4.62
CA LEU A 349 10.23 -17.02 -5.79
C LEU A 349 8.71 -17.30 -5.91
N MET A 350 7.92 -16.87 -4.91
CA MET A 350 6.46 -16.66 -5.04
C MET A 350 6.10 -15.97 -6.36
N SER A 351 6.90 -14.97 -6.74
CA SER A 351 6.71 -14.13 -7.93
C SER A 351 6.89 -14.84 -9.29
N LEU A 352 7.30 -16.11 -9.31
CA LEU A 352 7.42 -16.90 -10.54
C LEU A 352 6.13 -17.70 -10.79
N PRO A 353 5.58 -17.73 -12.03
CA PRO A 353 4.39 -18.50 -12.35
C PRO A 353 4.62 -20.01 -12.24
N LEU A 354 3.54 -20.77 -12.03
CA LEU A 354 3.58 -22.24 -11.94
C LEU A 354 4.14 -22.89 -13.23
N THR A 355 3.83 -22.29 -14.39
CA THR A 355 4.31 -22.76 -15.70
C THR A 355 4.69 -21.57 -16.60
N ALA A 356 5.76 -21.72 -17.37
CA ALA A 356 6.26 -20.78 -18.37
C ALA A 356 6.95 -21.54 -19.52
N LYS A 357 7.08 -20.93 -20.71
CA LYS A 357 7.65 -21.57 -21.90
C LYS A 357 8.61 -20.63 -22.64
N TRP A 358 9.59 -21.23 -23.30
CA TRP A 358 10.50 -20.57 -24.24
C TRP A 358 10.50 -21.34 -25.55
N LEU A 359 10.38 -20.63 -26.67
CA LEU A 359 10.52 -21.17 -28.02
C LEU A 359 11.62 -20.40 -28.76
N TYR A 360 12.45 -21.13 -29.51
CA TYR A 360 13.57 -20.57 -30.24
C TYR A 360 13.09 -19.70 -31.41
N MET A 361 13.58 -18.45 -31.48
CA MET A 361 13.23 -17.44 -32.49
C MET A 361 11.73 -17.21 -32.73
N HIS A 362 10.85 -17.50 -31.76
CA HIS A 362 9.41 -17.26 -31.91
C HIS A 362 9.09 -15.77 -32.09
N ILE A 363 8.49 -15.43 -33.22
CA ILE A 363 7.95 -14.10 -33.56
C ILE A 363 6.45 -14.30 -33.90
N PRO A 364 5.52 -13.57 -33.27
CA PRO A 364 4.09 -13.69 -33.60
C PRO A 364 3.79 -13.17 -35.01
N GLU A 365 2.83 -13.81 -35.69
CA GLU A 365 2.49 -13.47 -37.07
C GLU A 365 1.83 -12.07 -37.17
N LYS A 366 2.11 -11.35 -38.27
CA LYS A 366 1.58 -9.99 -38.47
C LYS A 366 0.06 -10.00 -38.60
N GLY A 367 -0.61 -9.10 -37.89
CA GLY A 367 -2.08 -8.99 -37.86
C GLY A 367 -2.76 -9.85 -36.79
N THR A 368 -1.99 -10.64 -36.03
CA THR A 368 -2.50 -11.38 -34.85
C THR A 368 -2.59 -10.48 -33.61
N LYS A 369 -3.38 -10.89 -32.60
CA LYS A 369 -3.48 -10.17 -31.32
C LYS A 369 -2.18 -10.25 -30.52
N GLU A 370 -1.41 -11.32 -30.72
CA GLU A 370 -0.08 -11.57 -30.20
C GLU A 370 0.93 -10.56 -30.73
N ALA A 371 0.84 -10.21 -32.02
CA ALA A 371 1.63 -9.12 -32.60
C ALA A 371 1.16 -7.73 -32.11
N GLU A 372 -0.16 -7.51 -31.98
CA GLU A 372 -0.72 -6.27 -31.44
C GLU A 372 -0.21 -5.94 -30.02
N ILE A 373 -0.32 -6.88 -29.07
CA ILE A 373 0.20 -6.67 -27.72
C ILE A 373 1.73 -6.55 -27.72
N THR A 374 2.44 -7.31 -28.55
CA THR A 374 3.91 -7.19 -28.69
C THR A 374 4.33 -5.80 -29.15
N GLU A 375 3.56 -5.15 -30.02
CA GLU A 375 3.80 -3.79 -30.47
C GLU A 375 3.58 -2.75 -29.35
N VAL A 376 2.51 -2.90 -28.56
CA VAL A 376 2.28 -2.09 -27.35
C VAL A 376 3.42 -2.23 -26.33
N LEU A 377 3.94 -3.45 -26.16
CA LEU A 377 5.02 -3.70 -25.22
C LEU A 377 6.37 -3.16 -25.71
N LYS A 378 6.58 -3.00 -27.01
CA LYS A 378 7.76 -2.29 -27.55
C LYS A 378 7.60 -0.77 -27.45
N ASN A 379 6.39 -0.28 -27.72
CA ASN A 379 6.06 1.14 -27.81
C ASN A 379 4.94 1.50 -26.80
N PRO A 380 5.28 1.76 -25.52
CA PRO A 380 4.30 2.06 -24.47
C PRO A 380 3.36 3.20 -24.83
N ARG A 381 2.07 2.91 -24.82
CA ARG A 381 1.01 3.90 -25.07
C ARG A 381 0.74 4.73 -23.82
N ASP A 382 0.22 5.93 -24.04
CA ASP A 382 -0.61 6.60 -23.04
C ASP A 382 -2.04 6.06 -23.17
N TRP A 383 -2.57 5.54 -22.06
CA TRP A 383 -3.89 4.91 -22.03
C TRP A 383 -5.02 5.91 -21.80
N LEU A 384 -4.73 7.11 -21.31
CA LEU A 384 -5.74 8.07 -20.85
C LEU A 384 -5.82 9.36 -21.68
N GLY A 385 -4.90 9.56 -22.63
CA GLY A 385 -4.92 10.70 -23.55
C GLY A 385 -4.45 12.02 -22.94
N GLU A 386 -3.61 11.97 -21.90
CA GLU A 386 -2.99 13.16 -21.32
C GLU A 386 -1.97 13.75 -22.31
N LYS A 387 -2.32 14.92 -22.86
CA LYS A 387 -1.40 15.71 -23.69
C LYS A 387 -0.07 15.89 -22.96
N LYS A 388 1.03 15.47 -23.60
CA LYS A 388 2.40 15.81 -23.18
C LYS A 388 2.47 17.31 -22.94
N ARG A 389 2.76 17.71 -21.70
CA ARG A 389 2.99 19.09 -21.29
C ARG A 389 4.48 19.43 -21.36
#